data_AF-A0A918DTD1-F1
#
_entry.id   AF-A0A918DTD1-F1
#
_cell.length_a   1.000
_cell.length_b   1.000
_cell.length_c   1.000
_cell.angle_alpha   90.00
_cell.angle_beta   90.00
_cell.angle_gamma   90.00
#
_symmetry.space_group_name_H-M   'P 1'
#
loop_
_entity.id
_entity.type
_entity.pdbx_description
1 polymer ?
#
loop_
_entity_poly.entity_id
_entity_poly.type
_entity_poly.pdbx_seq_one_letter_code
_entity_poly.pdbx_strand_id
1 'polypeptide(L)'
;METFPAEGALPLALEEIAFRLNATQGLAGMDRRDRAGILLRDLMADRSALAAVLAEHEARLDRITWALYQVQRAVISPRQVPRRIVAVRTGTRSAMEAAVLQLGTCCELAEQKRVRRAWRKRRGSGQPTAEEFFVAAPFIAAEKHRPGFWARWAEVNPAG
;
A
#
# COMPACT_ATOMS: atom_id res chain seq x y z
N MET A 1 11.32 -22.55 -25.17
CA MET A 1 11.79 -21.78 -24.00
C MET A 1 10.78 -22.06 -22.89
N GLU A 2 11.22 -22.70 -21.82
CA GLU A 2 10.34 -23.02 -20.69
C GLU A 2 9.97 -21.71 -19.96
N THR A 3 8.69 -21.54 -19.67
CA THR A 3 8.18 -20.37 -18.96
C THR A 3 7.77 -20.79 -17.57
N PHE A 4 8.10 -19.95 -16.58
CA PHE A 4 7.84 -20.19 -15.15
C PHE A 4 6.92 -19.09 -14.59
N PRO A 5 5.61 -19.07 -14.93
CA PRO A 5 4.72 -17.98 -14.57
C PRO A 5 4.53 -17.79 -13.06
N ALA A 6 4.51 -18.89 -12.29
CA ALA A 6 4.30 -18.87 -10.85
C ALA A 6 5.46 -18.17 -10.11
N GLU A 7 6.68 -18.43 -10.56
CA GLU A 7 7.93 -17.84 -10.08
C GLU A 7 8.00 -16.36 -10.47
N GLY A 8 7.66 -16.03 -11.72
CA GLY A 8 7.61 -14.65 -12.19
C GLY A 8 6.55 -13.79 -11.49
N ALA A 9 5.45 -14.39 -11.03
CA ALA A 9 4.36 -13.68 -10.36
C ALA A 9 4.66 -13.34 -8.89
N LEU A 10 5.61 -14.03 -8.25
CA LEU A 10 5.93 -13.82 -6.83
C LEU A 10 6.46 -12.40 -6.54
N PRO A 11 7.46 -11.87 -7.28
CA PRO A 11 7.92 -10.48 -7.10
C PRO A 11 6.80 -9.45 -7.27
N LEU A 12 5.85 -9.69 -8.18
CA LEU A 12 4.71 -8.80 -8.40
C LEU A 12 3.76 -8.76 -7.19
N ALA A 13 3.53 -9.91 -6.54
CA ALA A 13 2.73 -9.95 -5.30
C ALA A 13 3.41 -9.19 -4.14
N LEU A 14 4.73 -9.28 -4.01
CA LEU A 14 5.50 -8.54 -3.01
C LEU A 14 5.53 -7.03 -3.31
N GLU A 15 5.64 -6.66 -4.58
CA GLU A 15 5.54 -5.26 -5.01
C GLU A 15 4.15 -4.69 -4.71
N GLU A 16 3.08 -5.44 -4.98
CA GLU A 16 1.70 -5.00 -4.79
C GLU A 16 1.44 -4.60 -3.33
N ILE A 17 1.87 -5.41 -2.36
CA ILE A 17 1.71 -5.08 -0.94
C ILE A 17 2.60 -3.91 -0.53
N ALA A 18 3.86 -3.87 -0.99
CA ALA A 18 4.78 -2.78 -0.68
C ALA A 18 4.25 -1.43 -1.20
N PHE A 19 3.79 -1.39 -2.44
CA PHE A 19 3.23 -0.19 -3.06
C PHE A 19 1.95 0.24 -2.38
N ARG A 20 1.02 -0.67 -2.10
CA ARG A 20 -0.25 -0.33 -1.43
C ARG A 20 -0.02 0.32 -0.06
N LEU A 21 0.88 -0.25 0.74
CA LEU A 21 1.27 0.29 2.06
C LEU A 21 2.19 1.52 1.98
N ASN A 22 2.88 1.72 0.86
CA ASN A 22 3.75 2.86 0.64
C ASN A 22 3.87 3.21 -0.86
N ALA A 23 3.16 4.26 -1.28
CA ALA A 23 3.04 4.61 -2.69
C ALA A 23 4.36 4.94 -3.41
N THR A 24 5.45 5.19 -2.67
CA THR A 24 6.77 5.45 -3.25
C THR A 24 7.57 4.16 -3.51
N GLN A 25 7.07 2.99 -3.12
CA GLN A 25 7.78 1.71 -3.27
C GLN A 25 7.33 0.98 -4.53
N GLY A 26 8.18 0.99 -5.55
CA GLY A 26 8.09 0.13 -6.72
C GLY A 26 9.45 -0.53 -6.98
N LEU A 27 9.45 -1.70 -7.61
CA LEU A 27 10.67 -2.45 -7.93
C LEU A 27 11.49 -1.78 -9.02
N ALA A 28 10.87 -1.00 -9.90
CA ALA A 28 11.56 -0.28 -10.97
C ALA A 28 11.95 1.17 -10.58
N GLY A 29 11.94 1.48 -9.28
CA GLY A 29 12.29 2.80 -8.75
C GLY A 29 11.07 3.71 -8.55
N MET A 30 11.27 5.02 -8.69
CA MET A 30 10.25 6.04 -8.41
C MET A 30 10.14 7.02 -9.59
N ASP A 31 8.92 7.30 -10.04
CA ASP A 31 8.64 8.32 -11.03
C ASP A 31 8.83 9.71 -10.41
N ARG A 32 9.67 10.55 -11.04
CA ARG A 32 10.01 11.87 -10.49
C ARG A 32 8.84 12.86 -10.56
N ARG A 33 7.85 12.62 -11.42
CA ARG A 33 6.73 13.53 -11.69
C ARG A 33 5.66 13.45 -10.60
N ASP A 34 5.31 12.24 -10.18
CA ASP A 34 4.25 11.98 -9.20
C ASP A 34 4.78 11.35 -7.89
N ARG A 35 6.10 11.10 -7.81
CA ARG A 35 6.79 10.46 -6.67
C ARG A 35 6.26 9.06 -6.35
N ALA A 36 5.53 8.43 -7.26
CA ALA A 36 5.04 7.06 -7.12
C ALA A 36 6.13 6.05 -7.45
N GLY A 37 6.06 4.86 -6.86
CA GLY A 37 6.82 3.71 -7.32
C GLY A 37 6.48 3.36 -8.77
N ILE A 38 7.49 3.03 -9.57
CA ILE A 38 7.31 2.45 -10.90
C ILE A 38 7.09 0.96 -10.70
N LEU A 39 5.91 0.49 -11.12
CA LEU A 39 5.48 -0.89 -10.91
C LEU A 39 5.95 -1.76 -12.06
N LEU A 40 6.52 -2.91 -11.72
CA LEU A 40 7.04 -3.85 -12.71
C LEU A 40 5.92 -4.33 -13.65
N ARG A 41 4.71 -4.53 -13.13
CA ARG A 41 3.53 -4.88 -13.95
C ARG A 41 3.23 -3.86 -15.06
N ASP A 42 3.46 -2.58 -14.82
CA ASP A 42 3.18 -1.52 -15.79
C ASP A 42 4.20 -1.57 -16.94
N LEU A 43 5.45 -1.96 -16.64
CA LEU A 43 6.50 -2.17 -17.64
C LEU A 43 6.31 -3.47 -18.44
N MET A 44 5.58 -4.44 -17.88
CA MET A 44 5.31 -5.74 -18.49
C MET A 44 4.04 -5.75 -19.34
N ALA A 45 3.12 -4.79 -19.16
CA ALA A 45 1.78 -4.81 -19.75
C ALA A 45 1.77 -4.96 -21.28
N ASP A 46 2.69 -4.32 -21.99
CA ASP A 46 2.78 -4.35 -23.46
C ASP A 46 3.64 -5.51 -24.00
N ARG A 47 4.05 -6.45 -23.13
CA ARG A 47 4.92 -7.57 -23.48
C ARG A 47 4.10 -8.85 -23.53
N SER A 48 3.66 -9.25 -24.72
CA SER A 48 2.87 -10.49 -24.92
C SER A 48 3.55 -11.74 -24.34
N ALA A 49 4.89 -11.80 -24.38
CA ALA A 49 5.67 -12.89 -23.78
C ALA A 49 5.51 -13.02 -22.26
N LEU A 50 5.01 -11.99 -21.57
CA LEU A 50 4.83 -11.95 -20.11
C LEU A 50 3.35 -12.05 -19.71
N ALA A 51 2.43 -12.23 -20.66
CA ALA A 51 1.00 -12.30 -20.40
C ALA A 51 0.64 -13.41 -19.40
N ALA A 52 1.28 -14.59 -19.49
CA ALA A 52 1.07 -15.69 -18.55
C ALA A 52 1.50 -15.34 -17.11
N VAL A 53 2.57 -14.56 -16.95
CA VAL A 53 3.05 -14.10 -15.62
C VAL A 53 2.05 -13.12 -15.00
N LEU A 54 1.54 -12.18 -15.80
CA LEU A 54 0.54 -11.20 -15.37
C LEU A 54 -0.79 -11.88 -15.01
N ALA A 55 -1.22 -12.86 -15.81
CA ALA A 55 -2.41 -13.65 -15.53
C ALA A 55 -2.27 -14.46 -14.23
N GLU A 56 -1.12 -15.12 -14.00
CA GLU A 56 -0.88 -15.83 -12.75
C GLU A 56 -0.80 -14.88 -11.55
N HIS A 57 -0.26 -13.67 -11.73
CA HIS A 57 -0.27 -12.64 -10.70
C HIS A 57 -1.70 -12.24 -10.29
N GLU A 58 -2.57 -11.90 -11.25
CA GLU A 58 -3.96 -11.57 -10.94
C GLU A 58 -4.72 -12.75 -10.32
N ALA A 59 -4.55 -13.96 -10.88
CA ALA A 59 -5.15 -15.17 -10.31
C ALA A 59 -4.68 -15.43 -8.87
N ARG A 60 -3.42 -15.12 -8.55
CA ARG A 60 -2.92 -15.18 -7.18
C ARG A 60 -3.56 -14.13 -6.29
N LEU A 61 -3.72 -12.89 -6.76
CA LEU A 61 -4.39 -11.82 -6.01
C LEU A 61 -5.86 -12.15 -5.69
N ASP A 62 -6.54 -12.90 -6.56
CA ASP A 62 -7.92 -13.32 -6.34
C ASP A 62 -8.06 -14.46 -5.33
N ARG A 63 -7.04 -15.32 -5.20
CA ARG A 63 -7.05 -16.47 -4.27
C ARG A 63 -6.63 -16.12 -2.84
N ILE A 64 -5.84 -15.06 -2.65
CA ILE A 64 -5.35 -14.68 -1.33
C ILE A 64 -6.39 -13.87 -0.55
N THR A 65 -6.37 -14.00 0.77
CA THR A 65 -7.14 -13.11 1.65
C THR A 65 -6.61 -11.68 1.54
N TRP A 66 -7.51 -10.71 1.54
CA TRP A 66 -7.21 -9.29 1.59
C TRP A 66 -7.53 -8.72 2.97
N ALA A 67 -6.88 -7.62 3.30
CA ALA A 67 -7.18 -6.85 4.49
C ALA A 67 -7.39 -5.37 4.15
N LEU A 68 -8.29 -4.74 4.90
CA LEU A 68 -8.31 -3.30 5.08
C LEU A 68 -7.28 -2.98 6.16
N TYR A 69 -6.17 -2.36 5.77
CA TYR A 69 -5.16 -1.90 6.71
C TYR A 69 -5.42 -0.46 7.12
N GLN A 70 -5.24 -0.18 8.41
CA GLN A 70 -4.99 1.15 8.92
C GLN A 70 -3.47 1.37 8.99
N VAL A 71 -2.99 2.40 8.29
CA VAL A 71 -1.57 2.77 8.28
C VAL A 71 -1.43 4.14 8.93
N GLN A 72 -0.58 4.20 9.96
CA GLN A 72 -0.27 5.42 10.69
C GLN A 72 1.23 5.65 10.64
N ARG A 73 1.67 6.88 10.34
CA ARG A 73 3.08 7.26 10.34
C ARG A 73 3.28 8.56 11.12
N ALA A 74 4.14 8.50 12.13
CA ALA A 74 4.65 9.68 12.81
C ALA A 74 5.92 10.13 12.09
N VAL A 75 5.86 11.22 11.33
CA VAL A 75 7.00 11.73 10.57
C VAL A 75 7.70 12.79 11.42
N ILE A 76 8.77 12.39 12.12
CA ILE A 76 9.59 13.32 12.92
C ILE A 76 10.60 14.04 12.02
N SER A 77 11.24 13.28 11.13
CA SER A 77 12.20 13.77 10.13
C SER A 77 12.15 12.83 8.90
N PRO A 78 12.83 13.14 7.78
CA PRO A 78 12.84 12.25 6.62
C PRO A 78 13.44 10.87 6.91
N ARG A 79 14.30 10.77 7.94
CA ARG A 79 14.96 9.52 8.37
C ARG A 79 14.23 8.83 9.52
N GLN A 80 13.34 9.53 10.21
CA GLN A 80 12.63 9.00 11.39
C GLN A 80 11.12 9.01 11.15
N VAL A 81 10.63 7.88 10.64
CA VAL A 81 9.21 7.66 10.35
C VAL A 81 8.69 6.40 11.06
N PRO A 82 8.53 6.41 12.40
CA PRO A 82 7.79 5.38 13.12
C PRO A 82 6.45 5.11 12.45
N ARG A 83 6.14 3.82 12.26
CA ARG A 83 4.94 3.37 11.56
C ARG A 83 4.19 2.33 12.39
N ARG A 84 2.86 2.40 12.34
CA ARG A 84 1.93 1.39 12.79
C ARG A 84 1.10 0.91 11.61
N ILE A 85 1.03 -0.40 11.43
CA ILE A 85 0.22 -1.07 10.40
C ILE A 85 -0.59 -2.14 11.09
N VAL A 86 -1.92 -2.08 10.97
CA VAL A 86 -2.86 -3.01 11.58
C VAL A 86 -3.94 -3.37 10.58
N ALA A 87 -4.30 -4.66 10.51
CA ALA A 87 -5.44 -5.12 9.72
C ALA A 87 -6.71 -4.93 10.54
N VAL A 88 -7.59 -4.01 10.13
CA VAL A 88 -8.83 -3.71 10.88
C VAL A 88 -10.01 -4.57 10.42
N ARG A 89 -9.89 -5.17 9.23
CA ARG A 89 -10.87 -6.11 8.66
C ARG A 89 -10.17 -6.96 7.60
N THR A 90 -10.64 -8.19 7.40
CA THR A 90 -10.19 -9.10 6.33
C THR A 90 -11.37 -9.55 5.47
N GLY A 91 -11.08 -10.03 4.25
CA GLY A 91 -12.09 -10.54 3.32
C GLY A 91 -11.54 -10.74 1.91
N THR A 92 -12.42 -10.71 0.92
CA THR A 92 -12.03 -10.76 -0.50
C THR A 92 -11.45 -9.41 -0.95
N ARG A 93 -10.74 -9.41 -2.09
CA ARG A 93 -10.24 -8.19 -2.75
C ARG A 93 -11.34 -7.14 -2.92
N SER A 94 -12.44 -7.53 -3.57
CA SER A 94 -13.57 -6.65 -3.86
C SER A 94 -14.22 -6.10 -2.59
N ALA A 95 -14.39 -6.93 -1.55
CA ALA A 95 -14.94 -6.48 -0.28
C ALA A 95 -14.05 -5.45 0.41
N MET A 96 -12.72 -5.65 0.40
CA MET A 96 -11.78 -4.70 1.02
C MET A 96 -11.61 -3.42 0.18
N GLU A 97 -11.67 -3.50 -1.14
CA GLU A 97 -11.65 -2.30 -1.99
C GLU A 97 -12.95 -1.48 -1.84
N ALA A 98 -14.11 -2.14 -1.75
CA ALA A 98 -15.38 -1.49 -1.43
C ALA A 98 -15.36 -0.84 -0.04
N ALA A 99 -14.74 -1.51 0.93
CA ALA A 99 -14.53 -0.98 2.27
C ALA A 99 -13.72 0.32 2.29
N VAL A 100 -12.69 0.47 1.43
CA VAL A 100 -11.96 1.74 1.29
C VAL A 100 -12.88 2.82 0.73
N LEU A 101 -13.69 2.51 -0.28
CA LEU A 101 -14.63 3.48 -0.87
C LEU A 101 -15.65 3.98 0.15
N GLN A 102 -16.17 3.10 1.01
CA GLN A 102 -17.12 3.46 2.06
C GLN A 102 -16.55 4.48 3.07
N LEU A 103 -15.23 4.48 3.28
CA LEU A 103 -14.56 5.47 4.14
C LEU A 103 -14.52 6.87 3.50
N GLY A 104 -14.82 7.02 2.22
CA GLY A 104 -14.86 8.33 1.55
C GLY A 104 -15.90 9.31 2.09
N THR A 105 -16.83 8.84 2.93
CA THR A 105 -17.79 9.71 3.64
C THR A 105 -17.16 10.47 4.80
N CYS A 106 -16.04 9.98 5.36
CA CYS A 106 -15.35 10.58 6.50
C CYS A 106 -13.84 10.77 6.30
N CYS A 107 -13.31 10.35 5.16
CA CYS A 107 -11.91 10.44 4.78
C CYS A 107 -11.78 11.00 3.36
N GLU A 108 -10.65 11.61 3.06
CA GLU A 108 -10.35 12.05 1.70
C GLU A 108 -9.91 10.85 0.84
N LEU A 109 -10.63 10.55 -0.23
CA LEU A 109 -10.24 9.49 -1.17
C LEU A 109 -9.28 10.00 -2.23
N ALA A 110 -8.21 9.26 -2.46
CA ALA A 110 -7.31 9.47 -3.58
C ALA A 110 -6.87 8.16 -4.21
N GLU A 111 -6.71 8.18 -5.53
CA GLU A 111 -6.21 7.06 -6.31
C GLU A 111 -4.84 7.38 -6.90
N GLN A 112 -3.90 6.43 -6.80
CA GLN A 112 -2.59 6.54 -7.42
C GLN A 112 -2.21 5.17 -7.99
N LYS A 113 -1.93 5.10 -9.29
CA LYS A 113 -1.60 3.85 -10.01
C LYS A 113 -2.59 2.71 -9.70
N ARG A 114 -3.90 3.00 -9.81
CA ARG A 114 -5.02 2.08 -9.54
C ARG A 114 -5.18 1.64 -8.09
N VAL A 115 -4.42 2.22 -7.15
CA VAL A 115 -4.56 1.97 -5.71
C VAL A 115 -5.26 3.14 -5.06
N ARG A 116 -6.42 2.85 -4.46
CA ARG A 116 -7.18 3.81 -3.66
C ARG A 116 -6.73 3.79 -2.21
N ARG A 117 -6.61 4.99 -1.64
CA ARG A 117 -6.35 5.20 -0.21
C ARG A 117 -7.35 6.21 0.33
N ALA A 118 -7.91 5.90 1.49
CA ALA A 118 -8.79 6.81 2.23
C ALA A 118 -7.98 7.48 3.33
N TRP A 119 -7.69 8.76 3.17
CA TRP A 119 -6.86 9.56 4.07
C TRP A 119 -7.73 10.17 5.16
N ARG A 120 -7.52 9.70 6.40
CA ARG A 120 -8.08 10.38 7.57
C ARG A 120 -7.23 11.58 7.96
N LYS A 121 -5.92 11.50 7.73
CA LYS A 121 -4.98 12.60 7.93
C LYS A 121 -3.86 12.57 6.90
N ARG A 122 -3.76 13.62 6.08
CA ARG A 122 -2.61 13.83 5.20
C ARG A 122 -1.45 14.46 5.95
N ARG A 123 -0.24 14.21 5.45
CA ARG A 123 0.95 14.95 5.88
C ARG A 123 0.76 16.43 5.61
N GLY A 124 1.16 17.25 6.56
CA GLY A 124 1.38 18.68 6.33
C GLY A 124 2.62 18.92 5.47
N SER A 125 2.82 20.17 5.05
CA SER A 125 3.99 20.61 4.28
C SER A 125 5.28 20.66 5.12
N GLY A 126 5.17 20.67 6.45
CA GLY A 126 6.30 20.70 7.38
C GLY A 126 6.43 19.41 8.19
N GLN A 127 7.57 19.28 8.88
CA GLN A 127 7.83 18.24 9.87
C GLN A 127 8.07 18.90 11.23
N PRO A 128 7.63 18.31 12.35
CA PRO A 128 6.99 16.99 12.43
C PRO A 128 5.53 16.98 11.91
N THR A 129 5.07 15.83 11.42
CA THR A 129 3.68 15.66 10.96
C THR A 129 3.18 14.22 11.12
N ALA A 130 1.87 14.04 11.16
CA ALA A 130 1.23 12.75 11.24
C ALA A 130 0.58 12.39 9.90
N GLU A 131 0.57 11.10 9.60
CA GLU A 131 -0.05 10.55 8.41
C GLU A 131 -0.95 9.39 8.81
N GLU A 132 -2.18 9.37 8.32
CA GLU A 132 -3.10 8.27 8.55
C GLU A 132 -4.00 8.00 7.34
N PHE A 133 -4.01 6.75 6.90
CA PHE A 133 -4.87 6.31 5.82
C PHE A 133 -5.27 4.85 5.95
N PHE A 134 -6.31 4.50 5.21
CA PHE A 134 -6.79 3.15 5.04
C PHE A 134 -6.57 2.69 3.59
N VAL A 135 -6.18 1.42 3.43
CA VAL A 135 -5.91 0.82 2.12
C VAL A 135 -6.27 -0.66 2.13
N ALA A 136 -6.85 -1.14 1.03
CA ALA A 136 -7.03 -2.55 0.78
C ALA A 136 -5.73 -3.13 0.23
N ALA A 137 -5.21 -4.21 0.81
CA ALA A 137 -4.03 -4.91 0.30
C ALA A 137 -4.07 -6.40 0.65
N PRO A 138 -3.25 -7.24 -0.03
CA PRO A 138 -3.03 -8.63 0.37
C PRO A 138 -2.75 -8.80 1.88
N PHE A 139 -3.38 -9.79 2.53
CA PHE A 139 -3.18 -10.09 3.94
C PHE A 139 -1.91 -10.91 4.19
N ILE A 140 -0.76 -10.31 3.87
CA ILE A 140 0.58 -10.92 4.00
C ILE A 140 1.48 -10.09 4.94
N ALA A 141 1.19 -8.79 5.10
CA ALA A 141 1.96 -7.94 5.99
C ALA A 141 1.59 -8.23 7.45
N ALA A 142 2.59 -8.71 8.21
CA ALA A 142 2.45 -8.81 9.66
C ALA A 142 2.13 -7.44 10.26
N GLU A 143 1.29 -7.44 11.28
CA GLU A 143 1.07 -6.24 12.08
C GLU A 143 2.41 -5.74 12.61
N LYS A 144 2.61 -4.44 12.49
CA LYS A 144 3.88 -3.82 12.85
C LYS A 144 3.61 -2.59 13.67
N HIS A 145 3.94 -2.67 14.95
CA HIS A 145 4.08 -1.51 15.82
C HIS A 145 5.46 -1.61 16.48
N ARG A 146 6.26 -0.54 16.38
CA ARG A 146 7.52 -0.48 17.13
C ARG A 146 7.25 0.04 18.54
N PRO A 147 8.01 -0.41 19.56
CA PRO A 147 8.01 0.22 20.86
C PRO A 147 8.19 1.74 20.74
N GLY A 148 7.44 2.51 21.53
CA GLY A 148 7.47 3.98 21.51
C GLY A 148 6.69 4.64 20.37
N PHE A 149 6.00 3.90 19.51
CA PHE A 149 5.16 4.49 18.46
C PHE A 149 4.13 5.49 19.03
N TRP A 150 3.40 5.12 20.08
CA TRP A 150 2.35 5.97 20.64
C TRP A 150 2.88 7.28 21.24
N ALA A 151 4.05 7.25 21.88
CA ALA A 151 4.70 8.48 22.36
C ALA A 151 5.01 9.43 21.19
N ARG A 152 5.62 8.91 20.11
CA ARG A 152 5.92 9.70 18.90
C ARG A 152 4.66 10.13 18.16
N TRP A 153 3.61 9.33 18.17
CA TRP A 153 2.34 9.67 17.56
C TRP A 153 1.68 10.84 18.29
N ALA A 154 1.65 10.81 19.63
CA ALA A 154 1.12 11.90 20.45
C ALA A 154 1.88 13.22 20.25
N GLU A 155 3.21 13.17 20.12
CA GLU A 155 4.05 14.35 19.80
C GLU A 155 3.61 15.05 18.51
N VAL A 156 3.21 14.29 17.48
CA VAL A 156 2.89 14.82 16.14
C VAL A 156 1.38 14.91 15.86
N ASN A 157 0.57 14.39 16.78
CA ASN A 157 -0.88 14.35 16.69
C ASN A 157 -1.54 14.66 18.05
N PRO A 158 -1.32 15.86 18.62
CA PRO A 158 -1.73 16.20 20.00
C PRO A 158 -3.25 16.37 20.21
N ALA A 159 -4.04 16.41 19.13
CA ALA A 159 -5.48 16.69 19.16
C ALA A 159 -6.34 15.62 18.47
N GLY A 160 -5.82 14.39 18.32
CA GLY A 160 -6.56 13.27 17.74
C GLY A 160 -6.95 12.22 18.77
#